data_AF-A0A7J6WMS5-F1
#
_entry.id   AF-A0A7J6WMS5-F1
#
_cell.length_a   1.000
_cell.length_b   1.000
_cell.length_c   1.000
_cell.angle_alpha   90.00
_cell.angle_beta   90.00
_cell.angle_gamma   90.00
#
_symmetry.space_group_name_H-M   'P 1'
#
loop_
_entity.id
_entity.type
_entity.pdbx_description
1 polymer ?
#
loop_
_entity_poly.entity_id
_entity_poly.type
_entity_poly.pdbx_seq_one_letter_code
_entity_poly.pdbx_strand_id
1 'polypeptide(L)' 'MKSFVIKSRDGGGGSSSSSTKVVETVVIEKPKLRKFKVFEGSPMPFGATAKDGGVNFAVHSSGAVAATLCLISLSDLQE' A
#
# COMPACT_ATOMS: atom_id res chain seq x y z
N MET A 1 21.43 10.13 -21.45
CA MET A 1 20.75 9.18 -20.55
C MET A 1 20.08 8.13 -21.43
N LYS A 2 20.36 6.83 -21.22
CA LYS A 2 19.85 5.77 -22.10
C LYS A 2 18.42 5.40 -21.66
N SER A 3 17.43 5.65 -22.51
CA SER A 3 16.04 5.26 -22.30
C SER A 3 15.81 3.85 -22.84
N PHE A 4 15.21 2.98 -22.04
CA PHE A 4 14.77 1.65 -22.48
C PHE A 4 13.26 1.67 -22.71
N VAL A 5 12.84 1.27 -23.92
CA VAL A 5 11.43 1.11 -24.29
C VAL A 5 11.10 -0.38 -24.20
N ILE A 6 10.17 -0.75 -23.31
CA ILE A 6 9.67 -2.12 -23.20
C ILE A 6 8.40 -2.22 -24.06
N LYS A 7 8.39 -3.14 -25.02
CA LYS A 7 7.23 -3.42 -25.88
C LYS A 7 6.46 -4.60 -25.29
N SER A 8 5.16 -4.43 -25.03
CA SER A 8 4.28 -5.53 -24.66
C SER A 8 3.97 -6.39 -25.89
N ARG A 9 4.06 -7.71 -25.73
CA ARG A 9 3.75 -8.68 -26.79
C ARG A 9 2.29 -9.09 -26.61
N ASP A 10 1.45 -8.72 -27.57
CA ASP A 10 0.09 -9.22 -27.66
C ASP A 10 0.13 -10.61 -28.32
N GLY A 11 -0.46 -11.60 -27.66
CA GLY A 11 -0.48 -12.99 -28.11
C GLY A 11 -1.72 -13.68 -27.59
N GLY A 12 -2.80 -13.63 -28.38
CA GLY A 12 -4.05 -14.28 -28.07
C GLY A 12 -4.11 -15.75 -28.50
N GLY A 13 -5.01 -16.50 -27.84
CA GLY A 13 -5.71 -17.66 -28.41
C GLY A 13 -5.32 -19.02 -27.84
N GLY A 14 -6.25 -19.65 -27.10
CA GLY A 14 -6.19 -21.08 -26.78
C GLY A 14 -7.17 -21.52 -25.68
N SER A 15 -8.39 -21.88 -26.07
CA SER A 15 -9.40 -22.52 -25.20
C SER A 15 -8.99 -23.93 -24.78
N SER A 16 -9.12 -24.24 -23.49
CA SER A 16 -9.41 -25.61 -23.04
C SER A 16 -10.09 -25.58 -21.67
N SER A 17 -11.25 -26.21 -21.62
CA SER A 17 -12.15 -26.40 -20.50
C SER A 17 -11.49 -26.97 -19.24
N SER A 18 -11.63 -26.28 -18.11
CA SER A 18 -11.65 -26.92 -16.79
C SER A 18 -12.33 -25.97 -15.81
N SER A 19 -13.45 -26.43 -15.26
CA SER A 19 -14.24 -25.73 -14.25
C SER A 19 -13.35 -25.33 -13.07
N THR A 20 -12.98 -24.05 -13.02
CA THR A 20 -12.21 -23.48 -11.92
C THR A 20 -13.04 -22.34 -11.37
N LYS A 21 -13.55 -22.55 -10.16
CA LYS A 21 -14.27 -21.56 -9.36
C LYS A 21 -13.43 -20.29 -9.34
N VAL A 22 -13.86 -19.25 -10.07
CA VAL A 22 -13.19 -17.96 -10.11
C VAL A 22 -13.44 -17.34 -8.75
N VAL A 23 -12.51 -17.55 -7.81
CA VAL A 23 -12.33 -16.60 -6.71
C VAL A 23 -11.93 -15.30 -7.38
N GLU A 24 -12.90 -14.40 -7.47
CA GLU A 24 -12.70 -13.03 -7.91
C GLU A 24 -11.72 -12.40 -6.92
N THR A 25 -10.42 -12.54 -7.22
CA THR A 25 -9.39 -11.83 -6.50
C THR A 25 -9.58 -10.37 -6.87
N VAL A 26 -10.34 -9.66 -6.03
CA VAL A 26 -10.41 -8.20 -6.07
C VAL A 26 -8.97 -7.73 -5.91
N VAL A 27 -8.38 -7.30 -7.02
CA VAL A 27 -7.14 -6.52 -6.99
C VAL A 27 -7.55 -5.20 -6.37
N ILE A 28 -7.47 -5.12 -5.05
CA ILE A 28 -7.60 -3.84 -4.35
C ILE A 28 -6.39 -3.05 -4.82
N GLU A 29 -6.59 -2.19 -5.83
CA GLU A 29 -5.59 -1.20 -6.21
C GLU A 29 -5.20 -0.49 -4.93
N LYS A 30 -3.96 -0.72 -4.47
CA LYS A 30 -3.43 -0.08 -3.28
C LYS A 30 -3.62 1.43 -3.51
N PRO A 31 -4.44 2.12 -2.70
CA PRO A 31 -4.84 3.49 -2.99
C PRO A 31 -3.58 4.29 -3.20
N LYS A 32 -3.47 4.96 -4.36
CA LYS A 32 -2.30 5.79 -4.68
C LYS A 32 -2.16 6.81 -3.56
N LEU A 33 -1.25 6.58 -2.61
CA LEU A 33 -1.02 7.38 -1.39
C LEU A 33 -0.53 8.81 -1.67
N ARG A 34 -0.74 9.34 -2.87
CA ARG A 34 -0.38 10.71 -3.27
C ARG A 34 -1.18 11.80 -2.52
N LYS A 35 -1.93 11.46 -1.47
CA LYS A 35 -2.68 12.41 -0.65
C LYS A 35 -1.87 12.99 0.51
N PHE A 36 -0.79 12.33 0.91
CA PHE A 36 -0.05 12.71 2.12
C PHE A 36 1.39 13.08 1.79
N LYS A 37 1.86 14.18 2.39
CA LYS A 37 3.27 14.55 2.41
C LYS A 37 3.91 13.84 3.61
N VAL A 38 4.93 13.04 3.34
CA VAL A 38 5.66 12.28 4.36
C VAL A 38 6.93 13.04 4.74
N PHE A 39 7.24 13.07 6.03
CA PHE A 39 8.43 13.67 6.63
C PHE A 39 9.14 12.62 7.50
N GLU A 40 10.41 12.85 7.86
CA GLU A 40 11.20 11.92 8.69
C GLU A 40 10.64 11.72 10.11
N GLY A 41 9.92 12.72 10.64
CA GLY A 41 9.30 12.66 11.96
C GLY A 41 10.27 12.90 13.12
N SER A 42 9.90 12.43 14.31
CA SER A 42 10.66 12.47 15.55
C SER A 42 10.45 11.15 16.30
N PRO A 43 11.51 10.52 16.85
CA PRO A 43 11.39 9.26 17.57
C PRO A 43 10.64 9.39 18.90
N MET A 44 10.45 10.62 19.40
CA MET A 44 9.77 10.92 20.65
C MET A 44 8.80 12.10 20.50
N PRO A 45 7.71 12.14 21.29
CA PRO A 45 7.25 11.08 22.20
C PRO A 45 6.66 9.89 21.45
N PHE A 46 6.58 8.72 22.11
CA PHE A 46 5.93 7.53 21.54
C PHE A 46 4.43 7.75 21.30
N GLY A 47 3.89 7.03 20.32
CA GLY A 47 2.50 7.10 19.88
C GLY A 47 2.30 8.07 18.72
N ALA A 48 1.05 8.50 18.54
CA ALA A 48 0.65 9.49 17.56
C ALA A 48 0.51 10.87 18.22
N THR A 49 1.19 11.88 17.69
CA THR A 49 1.18 13.25 18.23
C THR A 49 0.96 14.30 17.15
N ALA A 50 0.16 15.32 17.45
CA ALA A 50 -0.02 16.45 16.54
C ALA A 50 1.29 17.25 16.43
N LYS A 51 1.77 17.48 15.21
CA LYS A 51 3.02 18.21 14.94
C LYS A 51 2.97 18.87 13.57
N ASP A 52 3.33 20.16 13.49
CA ASP A 52 3.48 20.93 12.26
C ASP A 52 2.27 20.86 11.29
N GLY A 53 1.04 20.83 11.84
CA GLY A 53 -0.19 20.71 11.05
C GLY A 53 -0.49 19.29 10.53
N GLY A 54 0.29 18.29 10.96
CA GLY A 54 0.07 16.88 10.70
C GLY A 54 0.21 16.03 11.96
N VAL A 55 0.59 14.76 11.77
CA VAL A 55 0.76 13.78 12.86
C VAL A 55 2.14 13.13 12.76
N ASN A 56 2.87 13.11 13.86
CA ASN A 56 4.08 12.32 14.06
C ASN A 56 3.71 10.95 14.65
N PHE A 57 4.18 9.86 14.05
CA PHE A 57 3.99 8.49 14.54
C PHE A 57 5.34 7.93 15.00
N ALA A 58 5.45 7.56 16.27
CA ALA A 58 6.63 6.91 16.82
C ALA A 58 6.25 5.61 17.53
N VAL A 59 6.80 4.50 17.05
CA VAL A 59 6.56 3.15 17.62
C VAL A 59 7.90 2.49 17.91
N HIS A 60 7.95 1.67 18.96
CA HIS A 60 9.15 0.92 19.32
C HIS A 60 8.92 -0.57 19.07
N SER A 61 9.91 -1.22 18.46
CA SER A 61 10.02 -2.68 18.38
C SER A 61 11.48 -3.06 18.41
N SER A 62 11.86 -3.97 19.30
CA SER A 62 13.24 -4.44 19.43
C SER A 62 13.67 -5.43 18.36
N GLY A 63 12.72 -6.03 17.63
CA GLY A 63 12.99 -7.12 16.67
C GLY A 63 12.26 -7.01 15.33
N ALA A 64 11.59 -5.89 15.06
CA ALA A 64 10.94 -5.69 13.76
C ALA A 64 12.00 -5.44 12.68
N VAL A 65 11.93 -6.19 11.58
CA VAL A 65 12.72 -5.94 10.37
C VAL A 65 12.08 -4.89 9.45
N ALA A 66 10.78 -4.64 9.63
CA ALA A 66 10.01 -3.63 8.89
C ALA A 66 8.77 -3.22 9.68
N ALA A 67 8.23 -2.04 9.37
CA ALA A 67 6.95 -1.57 9.89
C ALA A 67 6.13 -0.93 8.75
N THR A 68 4.81 -1.03 8.83
CA THR A 68 3.87 -0.39 7.89
C THR A 68 2.80 0.35 8.68
N LEU A 69 2.56 1.61 8.34
CA LEU A 69 1.46 2.41 8.90
C LEU A 69 0.20 2.23 8.05
N CYS A 70 -0.88 1.77 8.69
CA CYS A 70 -2.20 1.65 8.06
C CYS A 70 -3.07 2.84 8.50
N LEU A 71 -3.61 3.58 7.53
CA LEU A 71 -4.58 4.64 7.76
C LEU A 71 -5.94 4.15 7.28
N ILE A 72 -6.91 4.11 8.19
CA ILE A 72 -8.22 3.49 8.00
C ILE A 72 -9.28 4.56 8.24
N SER A 73 -10.20 4.73 7.31
CA SER A 73 -11.41 5.54 7.46
C SER A 73 -12.55 4.70 8.04
N LEU A 74 -13.60 5.34 8.55
CA LEU A 74 -14.75 4.60 9.07
C LEU A 74 -15.42 3.71 8.00
N SER A 75 -15.37 4.12 6.72
CA SER A 75 -15.91 3.32 5.61
C SER A 75 -15.12 2.04 5.32
N ASP A 76 -13.89 1.93 5.82
CA ASP A 76 -13.07 0.74 5.65
C ASP A 76 -13.38 -0.35 6.69
N LEU A 77 -14.15 -0.04 7.73
CA LEU A 77 -14.58 -0.98 8.77
C LEU A 77 -15.96 -1.56 8.39
N GLN A 78 -16.04 -2.87 8.22
CA GLN A 78 -17.31 -3.60 8.06
C GLN A 78 -17.88 -3.95 9.44
N GLU A 79 -19.20 -3.83 9.61
CA GLU A 79 -19.93 -4.29 10.81
C GLU A 79 -20.10 -5.81 10.82
#